data_AF-A0AAU9VMP1-F1
#
_entry.id   AF-A0AAU9VMP1-F1
#
_cell.length_a   1.000
_cell.length_b   1.000
_cell.length_c   1.000
_cell.angle_alpha   90.00
_cell.angle_beta   90.00
_cell.angle_gamma   90.00
#
_symmetry.space_group_name_H-M   'P 1'
#
loop_
_entity.id
_entity.type
_entity.pdbx_description
1 polymer ?
#
loop_
_entity_poly.entity_id
_entity_poly.type
_entity_poly.pdbx_seq_one_letter_code
_entity_poly.pdbx_strand_id
1 'polypeptide(L)'
;MSILRNTYFIMLIHTLCTFSVQVASNRSCRWNQLTISSTKGVECFPCPKCPEGQGMVPQCGSRVTTNVTVECVECTPGKSYSDKHDISSCKPCTICDPNEETIRPCTATENAVCGECNAGFYRAITGDCKPCMRCCADRKDEDIEKQCSVQSNLPANQVCRYDVNTIKCAPTVYRTTAPAVLVSTAPAIAHDKMAYRSEDRGNASTIWFIAVVACVAFTVCVFFGVMLFVCYRKQFLSQYLCNTRAHADGDCVTSTPTQVVCNQPSSPPIVTGNDFPKLQMV
;
A
#
# COMPACT_ATOMS: atom_id res chain seq x y z
N MET A 1 11.73 -1.22 -52.15
CA MET A 1 10.94 -1.07 -50.89
C MET A 1 10.98 -2.31 -50.00
N SER A 2 10.95 -3.53 -50.53
CA SER A 2 10.84 -4.80 -49.77
C SER A 2 12.00 -5.12 -48.82
N ILE A 3 13.25 -4.87 -49.22
CA ILE A 3 14.45 -5.25 -48.44
C ILE A 3 14.51 -4.51 -47.09
N LEU A 4 14.19 -3.21 -47.06
CA LEU A 4 14.17 -2.39 -45.84
C LEU A 4 13.15 -2.87 -44.80
N ARG A 5 12.02 -3.44 -45.24
CA ARG A 5 11.02 -4.02 -44.33
C ARG A 5 11.55 -5.28 -43.65
N ASN A 6 12.38 -6.05 -44.34
CA ASN A 6 12.96 -7.29 -43.82
C ASN A 6 14.08 -7.01 -42.80
N THR A 7 14.94 -6.03 -43.07
CA THR A 7 15.97 -5.60 -42.11
C THR A 7 15.36 -4.96 -40.86
N TYR A 8 14.29 -4.17 -40.99
CA TYR A 8 13.54 -3.67 -39.82
C TYR A 8 12.98 -4.80 -38.95
N PHE A 9 12.44 -5.86 -39.54
CA PHE A 9 11.95 -7.04 -38.80
C PHE A 9 13.07 -7.76 -38.06
N ILE A 10 14.23 -7.97 -38.70
CA ILE A 10 15.40 -8.61 -38.09
C ILE A 10 15.93 -7.77 -36.93
N MET A 11 15.99 -6.44 -37.07
CA MET A 11 16.42 -5.53 -36.00
C MET A 11 15.42 -5.47 -34.84
N LEU A 12 14.11 -5.55 -35.11
CA LEU A 12 13.08 -5.70 -34.08
C LEU A 12 13.25 -7.01 -33.31
N ILE A 13 13.47 -8.13 -34.00
CA ILE A 13 13.70 -9.43 -33.35
C ILE A 13 15.00 -9.41 -32.53
N HIS A 14 16.10 -8.83 -33.04
CA HIS A 14 17.35 -8.70 -32.30
C HIS A 14 17.25 -7.78 -31.07
N THR A 15 16.51 -6.67 -31.16
CA THR A 15 16.31 -5.77 -30.01
C THR A 15 15.39 -6.40 -28.97
N LEU A 16 14.31 -7.08 -29.37
CA LEU A 16 13.45 -7.86 -28.45
C LEU A 16 14.22 -9.01 -27.78
N CYS A 17 15.07 -9.72 -28.53
CA CYS A 17 15.86 -10.84 -28.01
C CYS A 17 16.96 -10.37 -27.04
N THR A 18 17.67 -9.27 -27.35
CA THR A 18 18.66 -8.67 -26.44
C THR A 18 18.02 -7.94 -25.25
N PHE A 19 16.72 -7.62 -25.30
CA PHE A 19 15.94 -7.17 -24.14
C PHE A 19 15.55 -8.29 -23.15
N SER A 20 16.08 -9.51 -23.31
CA SER A 20 16.12 -10.54 -22.27
C SER A 20 17.10 -10.18 -21.14
N VAL A 21 16.95 -8.97 -20.58
CA VAL A 21 17.61 -8.54 -19.35
C VAL A 21 17.27 -9.55 -18.27
N GLN A 22 18.24 -10.39 -17.91
CA GLN A 22 18.13 -11.22 -16.72
C GLN A 22 18.14 -10.29 -15.51
N VAL A 23 16.95 -9.88 -15.10
CA VAL A 23 16.70 -9.32 -13.78
C VAL A 23 17.21 -10.35 -12.80
N ALA A 24 18.38 -10.09 -12.21
CA ALA A 24 18.94 -10.90 -11.16
C ALA A 24 17.88 -10.98 -10.06
N SER A 25 17.23 -12.14 -9.96
CA SER A 25 16.10 -12.35 -9.05
C SER A 25 16.67 -12.36 -7.64
N ASN A 26 16.76 -11.18 -7.05
CA ASN A 26 16.96 -10.99 -5.63
C ASN A 26 15.73 -11.56 -4.95
N ARG A 27 15.77 -12.87 -4.66
CA ARG A 27 14.64 -13.66 -4.17
C ARG A 27 14.35 -13.27 -2.73
N SER A 28 13.68 -12.13 -2.58
CA SER A 28 12.92 -11.80 -1.38
C SER A 28 12.04 -12.99 -1.03
N CYS A 29 11.97 -13.29 0.27
CA CYS A 29 11.11 -14.35 0.78
C CYS A 29 9.66 -14.12 0.34
N ARG A 30 8.92 -15.21 0.15
CA ARG A 30 7.50 -15.15 -0.22
C ARG A 30 6.69 -14.56 0.94
N TRP A 31 5.49 -14.06 0.64
CA TRP A 31 4.56 -13.56 1.66
C TRP A 31 4.22 -14.60 2.75
N ASN A 32 4.33 -15.90 2.45
CA ASN A 32 4.13 -17.01 3.37
C ASN A 32 5.43 -17.46 4.08
N GLN A 33 6.44 -16.60 4.14
CA GLN A 33 7.73 -16.83 4.78
C GLN A 33 8.18 -15.60 5.58
N LEU A 34 8.85 -15.80 6.71
CA LEU A 34 9.59 -14.76 7.42
C LEU A 34 10.95 -14.54 6.75
N THR A 35 11.39 -13.28 6.69
CA THR A 35 12.72 -12.91 6.20
C THR A 35 13.67 -12.74 7.38
N ILE A 36 14.47 -13.78 7.69
CA ILE A 36 15.44 -13.73 8.78
C ILE A 36 16.74 -13.09 8.27
N SER A 37 17.14 -11.99 8.89
CA SER A 37 18.37 -11.25 8.57
C SER A 37 19.45 -11.59 9.60
N SER A 38 20.58 -12.10 9.11
CA SER A 38 21.70 -12.62 9.89
C SER A 38 23.02 -12.02 9.39
N THR A 39 24.09 -12.09 10.21
CA THR A 39 25.46 -11.73 9.79
C THR A 39 25.96 -12.58 8.62
N LYS A 40 25.36 -13.75 8.38
CA LYS A 40 25.65 -14.66 7.27
C LYS A 40 24.80 -14.41 6.01
N GLY A 41 23.83 -13.50 6.04
CA GLY A 41 22.94 -13.20 4.91
C GLY A 41 21.45 -13.20 5.27
N VAL A 42 20.60 -13.44 4.27
CA VAL A 42 19.14 -13.48 4.41
C VAL A 42 18.63 -14.90 4.19
N GLU A 43 17.80 -15.38 5.12
CA GLU A 43 17.16 -16.68 5.10
C GLU A 43 15.62 -16.55 5.08
N CYS A 44 14.93 -17.52 4.47
CA CYS A 44 13.49 -17.48 4.25
C CYS A 44 12.76 -18.63 4.96
N PHE A 45 12.32 -18.40 6.20
CA PHE A 45 11.70 -19.40 7.05
C PHE A 45 10.19 -19.53 6.75
N PRO A 46 9.65 -20.73 6.45
CA PRO A 46 8.23 -20.90 6.14
C PRO A 46 7.35 -20.71 7.39
N CYS A 47 6.27 -19.94 7.25
CA CYS A 47 5.37 -19.65 8.37
C CYS A 47 4.53 -20.91 8.75
N PRO A 48 4.52 -21.33 10.02
CA PRO A 48 3.55 -22.31 10.51
C PRO A 48 2.13 -21.73 10.46
N LYS A 49 1.12 -22.61 10.46
CA LYS A 49 -0.28 -22.22 10.65
C LYS A 49 -0.66 -22.31 12.11
N CYS A 50 -1.31 -21.28 12.63
CA CYS A 50 -1.90 -21.29 13.96
C CYS A 50 -3.35 -21.80 13.90
N PRO A 51 -3.86 -22.49 14.93
CA PRO A 51 -5.28 -22.84 15.02
C PRO A 51 -6.15 -21.58 15.23
N GLU A 52 -7.46 -21.74 15.07
CA GLU A 52 -8.45 -20.76 15.53
C GLU A 52 -8.23 -20.45 17.03
N GLY A 53 -8.41 -19.19 17.42
CA GLY A 53 -8.05 -18.72 18.76
C GLY A 53 -6.60 -18.24 18.90
N GLN A 54 -5.70 -18.68 18.02
CA GLN A 54 -4.28 -18.29 18.04
C GLN A 54 -3.86 -17.52 16.79
N GLY A 55 -2.84 -16.67 16.95
CA GLY A 55 -2.27 -15.89 15.85
C GLY A 55 -0.74 -15.93 15.84
N MET A 56 -0.16 -15.84 14.66
CA MET A 56 1.28 -15.94 14.46
C MET A 56 2.02 -14.66 14.93
N VAL A 57 3.06 -14.84 15.74
CA VAL A 57 4.01 -13.80 16.14
C VAL A 57 5.44 -14.29 15.82
N PRO A 58 6.27 -13.50 15.13
CA PRO A 58 5.95 -12.25 14.43
C PRO A 58 5.03 -12.48 13.23
N GLN A 59 4.39 -11.43 12.73
CA GLN A 59 3.50 -11.52 11.56
C GLN A 59 4.22 -12.15 10.35
N CYS A 60 3.60 -13.14 9.72
CA CYS A 60 4.14 -13.76 8.51
C CYS A 60 4.41 -12.73 7.39
N GLY A 61 5.47 -12.92 6.61
CA GLY A 61 5.92 -11.97 5.59
C GLY A 61 6.78 -10.81 6.13
N SER A 62 6.90 -10.65 7.44
CA SER A 62 7.77 -9.64 8.07
C SER A 62 9.26 -9.97 7.92
N ARG A 63 10.10 -8.97 8.26
CA ARG A 63 11.56 -9.12 8.38
C ARG A 63 11.96 -9.08 9.85
N VAL A 64 12.79 -10.04 10.27
CA VAL A 64 13.25 -10.17 11.66
C VAL A 64 14.75 -10.47 11.71
N THR A 65 15.37 -10.19 12.86
CA THR A 65 16.72 -10.61 13.20
C THR A 65 16.73 -12.05 13.73
N THR A 66 17.90 -12.65 13.86
CA THR A 66 18.14 -14.03 14.36
C THR A 66 17.64 -14.34 15.78
N ASN A 67 17.09 -13.36 16.50
CA ASN A 67 16.85 -13.41 17.95
C ASN A 67 15.34 -13.32 18.29
N VAL A 68 14.45 -13.65 17.34
CA VAL A 68 13.00 -13.52 17.48
C VAL A 68 12.35 -14.91 17.49
N THR A 69 11.60 -15.23 18.55
CA THR A 69 10.78 -16.44 18.64
C THR A 69 9.70 -16.41 17.55
N VAL A 70 9.45 -17.54 16.90
CA VAL A 70 8.39 -17.71 15.91
C VAL A 70 7.37 -18.71 16.46
N GLU A 71 6.23 -18.21 16.92
CA GLU A 71 5.24 -19.00 17.65
C GLU A 71 3.80 -18.56 17.37
N CYS A 72 2.85 -19.38 17.81
CA CYS A 72 1.42 -19.08 17.81
C CYS A 72 1.02 -18.66 19.22
N VAL A 73 0.50 -17.45 19.39
CA VAL A 73 0.06 -16.92 20.69
C VAL A 73 -1.46 -16.86 20.75
N GLU A 74 -2.02 -17.07 21.95
CA GLU A 74 -3.45 -16.92 22.20
C GLU A 74 -3.93 -15.48 21.96
N CYS A 75 -5.01 -15.33 21.21
CA CYS A 75 -5.63 -14.03 20.94
C CYS A 75 -6.43 -13.57 22.16
N THR A 76 -6.23 -12.32 22.60
CA THR A 76 -6.88 -11.80 23.82
C THR A 76 -8.38 -11.52 23.57
N PRO A 77 -9.32 -12.21 24.27
CA PRO A 77 -10.75 -11.98 24.10
C PRO A 77 -11.15 -10.52 24.29
N GLY A 78 -12.11 -10.03 23.50
CA GLY A 78 -12.54 -8.62 23.51
C GLY A 78 -11.52 -7.61 22.96
N LYS A 79 -10.30 -8.03 22.59
CA LYS A 79 -9.29 -7.16 21.94
C LYS A 79 -8.87 -7.67 20.56
N SER A 80 -8.72 -8.98 20.41
CA SER A 80 -8.27 -9.61 19.17
C SER A 80 -8.77 -11.03 19.02
N TYR A 81 -8.98 -11.48 17.78
CA TYR A 81 -9.49 -12.81 17.44
C TYR A 81 -8.71 -13.48 16.29
N SER A 82 -8.87 -14.80 16.13
CA SER A 82 -8.40 -15.57 14.97
C SER A 82 -9.45 -16.59 14.54
N ASP A 83 -10.11 -16.31 13.41
CA ASP A 83 -11.28 -17.01 12.86
C ASP A 83 -10.94 -18.15 11.89
N LYS A 84 -9.65 -18.47 11.68
CA LYS A 84 -9.21 -19.44 10.68
C LYS A 84 -7.90 -20.12 11.07
N HIS A 85 -7.76 -21.39 10.69
CA HIS A 85 -6.46 -22.08 10.70
C HIS A 85 -5.54 -21.61 9.55
N ASP A 86 -4.94 -20.43 9.72
CA ASP A 86 -4.06 -19.77 8.74
C ASP A 86 -2.74 -19.25 9.35
N ILE A 87 -2.00 -18.40 8.63
CA ILE A 87 -0.67 -17.87 9.02
C ILE A 87 -0.72 -16.39 9.47
N SER A 88 -1.91 -15.86 9.76
CA SER A 88 -2.10 -14.48 10.19
C SER A 88 -1.85 -14.29 11.70
N SER A 89 -1.52 -13.08 12.09
CA SER A 89 -1.54 -12.64 13.48
C SER A 89 -2.97 -12.39 13.94
N CYS A 90 -3.21 -12.39 15.26
CA CYS A 90 -4.51 -12.06 15.85
C CYS A 90 -5.06 -10.74 15.30
N LYS A 91 -6.25 -10.78 14.73
CA LYS A 91 -6.93 -9.65 14.09
C LYS A 91 -7.57 -8.78 15.19
N PRO A 92 -7.50 -7.44 15.13
CA PRO A 92 -8.18 -6.60 16.12
C PRO A 92 -9.70 -6.83 16.06
N CYS A 93 -10.35 -6.88 17.23
CA CYS A 93 -11.81 -6.96 17.29
C CYS A 93 -12.46 -5.69 16.71
N THR A 94 -13.60 -5.87 16.04
CA THR A 94 -14.55 -4.78 15.84
C THR A 94 -15.07 -4.31 17.20
N ILE A 95 -15.21 -3.00 17.38
CA ILE A 95 -15.84 -2.37 18.53
C ILE A 95 -17.16 -1.76 18.02
N CYS A 96 -18.29 -2.18 18.57
CA CYS A 96 -19.60 -1.61 18.24
C CYS A 96 -19.76 -0.22 18.90
N ASP A 97 -20.54 0.66 18.28
CA ASP A 97 -20.83 1.99 18.85
C ASP A 97 -21.62 1.84 20.18
N PRO A 98 -21.41 2.70 21.19
CA PRO A 98 -22.21 2.69 22.42
C PRO A 98 -23.73 2.84 22.21
N ASN A 99 -24.15 3.30 21.02
CA ASN A 99 -25.52 3.49 20.59
C ASN A 99 -25.94 2.47 19.50
N GLU A 100 -25.29 1.31 19.44
CA GLU A 100 -25.52 0.20 18.51
C GLU A 100 -25.74 -1.11 19.27
N GLU A 101 -26.54 -2.03 18.71
CA GLU A 101 -26.71 -3.36 19.31
C GLU A 101 -25.45 -4.22 19.13
N THR A 102 -24.94 -4.81 20.21
CA THR A 102 -23.89 -5.85 20.12
C THR A 102 -24.55 -7.23 20.04
N ILE A 103 -24.87 -7.68 18.82
CA ILE A 103 -25.50 -8.99 18.55
C ILE A 103 -24.62 -10.13 19.06
N ARG A 104 -23.29 -10.01 18.93
CA ARG A 104 -22.33 -10.98 19.48
C ARG A 104 -21.04 -10.29 19.92
N PRO A 105 -20.51 -10.57 21.13
CA PRO A 105 -19.21 -10.05 21.57
C PRO A 105 -18.04 -10.71 20.84
N CYS A 106 -16.88 -10.05 20.83
CA CYS A 106 -15.65 -10.62 20.27
C CYS A 106 -15.00 -11.63 21.25
N THR A 107 -14.66 -12.82 20.77
CA THR A 107 -13.96 -13.87 21.52
C THR A 107 -12.52 -14.03 21.01
N ALA A 108 -11.77 -15.03 21.47
CA ALA A 108 -10.46 -15.35 20.87
C ALA A 108 -10.60 -15.94 19.44
N THR A 109 -11.71 -16.61 19.14
CA THR A 109 -11.97 -17.28 17.85
C THR A 109 -12.83 -16.45 16.91
N GLU A 110 -13.70 -15.58 17.42
CA GLU A 110 -14.75 -14.93 16.64
C GLU A 110 -14.74 -13.40 16.80
N ASN A 111 -14.93 -12.67 15.70
CA ASN A 111 -15.14 -11.23 15.77
C ASN A 111 -16.50 -10.88 16.38
N ALA A 112 -16.59 -9.69 16.99
CA ALA A 112 -17.85 -9.07 17.35
C ALA A 112 -18.74 -8.88 16.11
N VAL A 113 -20.05 -8.97 16.34
CA VAL A 113 -21.08 -8.65 15.35
C VAL A 113 -21.94 -7.54 15.92
N CYS A 114 -21.96 -6.42 15.24
CA CYS A 114 -22.74 -5.24 15.58
C CYS A 114 -24.01 -5.21 14.71
N GLY A 115 -25.13 -4.77 15.30
CA GLY A 115 -26.46 -4.79 14.70
C GLY A 115 -26.87 -3.44 14.12
N GLU A 116 -28.11 -3.04 14.37
CA GLU A 116 -28.60 -1.71 14.02
C GLU A 116 -28.29 -0.69 15.13
N CYS A 117 -28.38 0.60 14.77
CA CYS A 117 -28.35 1.66 15.77
C CYS A 117 -29.59 1.60 16.66
N ASN A 118 -29.40 1.87 17.96
CA ASN A 118 -30.46 1.89 18.97
C ASN A 118 -31.55 2.93 18.63
N ALA A 119 -32.76 2.71 19.14
CA ALA A 119 -33.89 3.60 18.91
C ALA A 119 -33.57 5.06 19.26
N GLY A 120 -33.84 5.97 18.34
CA GLY A 120 -33.45 7.38 18.42
C GLY A 120 -32.08 7.70 17.84
N PHE A 121 -31.39 6.74 17.23
CA PHE A 121 -30.14 6.92 16.49
C PHE A 121 -30.27 6.42 15.05
N TYR A 122 -29.30 6.76 14.21
CA TYR A 122 -29.18 6.32 12.82
C TYR A 122 -27.70 6.13 12.46
N ARG A 123 -27.39 5.24 11.50
CA ARG A 123 -26.02 5.05 11.04
C ARG A 123 -25.64 6.18 10.07
N ALA A 124 -24.58 6.91 10.42
CA ALA A 124 -24.03 7.94 9.55
C ALA A 124 -23.13 7.32 8.45
N ILE A 125 -22.76 8.13 7.45
CA ILE A 125 -21.85 7.74 6.36
C ILE A 125 -20.45 7.38 6.91
N THR A 126 -20.09 7.93 8.07
CA THR A 126 -18.88 7.62 8.86
C THR A 126 -18.95 6.27 9.59
N GLY A 127 -20.08 5.55 9.54
CA GLY A 127 -20.28 4.21 10.10
C GLY A 127 -20.83 4.18 11.53
N ASP A 128 -20.66 5.28 12.27
CA ASP A 128 -21.07 5.45 13.68
C ASP A 128 -22.55 5.86 13.83
N CYS A 129 -23.10 5.64 15.04
CA CYS A 129 -24.50 5.89 15.33
C CYS A 129 -24.72 7.33 15.83
N LYS A 130 -25.34 8.18 15.01
CA LYS A 130 -25.67 9.57 15.36
C LYS A 130 -27.11 9.70 15.86
N PRO A 131 -27.39 10.58 16.83
CA PRO A 131 -28.74 10.75 17.36
C PRO A 131 -29.65 11.43 16.33
N CYS A 132 -30.86 10.92 16.18
CA CYS A 132 -31.93 11.54 15.41
C CYS A 132 -32.30 12.89 16.05
N MET A 133 -32.14 13.98 15.29
CA MET A 133 -32.22 15.33 15.79
C MET A 133 -33.60 15.95 15.55
N ARG A 134 -33.99 16.87 16.44
CA ARG A 134 -35.18 17.70 16.27
C ARG A 134 -34.97 18.67 15.11
N CYS A 135 -35.80 18.53 14.08
CA CYS A 135 -35.84 19.43 12.95
C CYS A 135 -36.24 20.84 13.39
N CYS A 136 -35.63 21.84 12.76
CA CYS A 136 -35.96 23.23 12.99
C CYS A 136 -37.24 23.67 12.22
N ALA A 137 -37.69 24.90 12.49
CA ALA A 137 -38.78 25.52 11.72
C ALA A 137 -38.35 25.84 10.28
N ASP A 138 -37.06 26.20 10.10
CA ASP A 138 -36.38 26.47 8.83
C ASP A 138 -35.81 25.21 8.15
N ARG A 139 -36.30 24.01 8.52
CA ARG A 139 -35.84 22.74 7.92
C ARG A 139 -36.15 22.65 6.42
N LYS A 140 -35.34 21.88 5.72
CA LYS A 140 -35.53 21.44 4.34
C LYS A 140 -35.66 19.91 4.28
N ASP A 141 -36.04 19.37 3.13
CA ASP A 141 -36.09 17.92 2.92
C ASP A 141 -34.70 17.25 2.96
N GLU A 142 -33.62 18.00 2.67
CA GLU A 142 -32.23 17.52 2.79
C GLU A 142 -31.76 17.33 4.25
N ASP A 143 -32.41 17.99 5.22
CA ASP A 143 -32.13 17.79 6.64
C ASP A 143 -32.73 16.48 7.18
N ILE A 144 -33.69 15.88 6.48
CA ILE A 144 -34.48 14.74 6.95
C ILE A 144 -33.69 13.43 6.76
N GLU A 145 -33.51 12.69 7.85
CA GLU A 145 -32.90 11.37 7.82
C GLU A 145 -33.98 10.29 7.67
N LYS A 146 -33.80 9.43 6.66
CA LYS A 146 -34.76 8.37 6.33
C LYS A 146 -34.80 7.31 7.43
N GLN A 147 -33.65 6.97 8.00
CA GLN A 147 -33.54 6.04 9.13
C GLN A 147 -34.29 6.53 10.39
N CYS A 148 -34.34 7.85 10.62
CA CYS A 148 -35.11 8.43 11.72
C CYS A 148 -36.61 8.50 11.38
N SER A 149 -36.94 8.82 10.12
CA SER A 149 -38.32 8.97 9.63
C SER A 149 -39.15 7.68 9.69
N VAL A 150 -38.52 6.50 9.73
CA VAL A 150 -39.19 5.19 9.82
C VAL A 150 -39.34 4.67 11.26
N GLN A 151 -38.78 5.34 12.26
CA GLN A 151 -38.83 4.89 13.65
C GLN A 151 -40.11 5.33 14.36
N SER A 152 -40.99 4.39 14.67
CA SER A 152 -42.29 4.63 15.35
C SER A 152 -42.17 5.20 16.77
N ASN A 153 -41.00 5.06 17.41
CA ASN A 153 -40.76 5.53 18.78
C ASN A 153 -40.23 6.98 18.85
N LEU A 154 -40.08 7.68 17.72
CA LEU A 154 -39.59 9.06 17.68
C LEU A 154 -40.72 10.10 17.59
N PRO A 155 -40.58 11.28 18.24
CA PRO A 155 -41.46 12.42 18.00
C PRO A 155 -41.49 12.81 16.52
N ALA A 156 -42.64 13.20 16.00
CA ALA A 156 -42.83 13.52 14.57
C ALA A 156 -41.95 14.65 14.01
N ASN A 157 -41.34 15.47 14.87
CA ASN A 157 -40.34 16.49 14.50
C ASN A 157 -38.90 16.10 14.85
N GLN A 158 -38.62 14.86 15.28
CA GLN A 158 -37.29 14.34 15.58
C GLN A 158 -36.81 13.38 14.48
N VAL A 159 -36.90 13.83 13.22
CA VAL A 159 -36.59 13.03 12.03
C VAL A 159 -35.39 13.56 11.23
N CYS A 160 -34.66 14.54 11.76
CA CYS A 160 -33.55 15.18 11.04
C CYS A 160 -32.17 14.61 11.40
N ARG A 161 -31.21 14.77 10.49
CA ARG A 161 -29.80 14.44 10.67
C ARG A 161 -29.19 15.23 11.83
N TYR A 162 -28.19 14.66 12.49
CA TYR A 162 -27.30 15.37 13.40
C TYR A 162 -26.38 16.30 12.58
N ASP A 163 -26.59 17.61 12.68
CA ASP A 163 -25.82 18.65 12.01
C ASP A 163 -25.73 19.92 12.87
N VAL A 164 -24.77 20.80 12.57
CA VAL A 164 -24.61 22.12 13.22
C VAL A 164 -25.87 22.99 13.05
N ASN A 165 -26.60 22.85 11.95
CA ASN A 165 -27.86 23.57 11.72
C ASN A 165 -29.04 23.00 12.51
N THR A 166 -29.05 21.70 12.82
CA THR A 166 -30.16 21.06 13.56
C THR A 166 -29.92 21.05 15.07
N ILE A 167 -28.66 21.01 15.52
CA ILE A 167 -28.33 21.03 16.96
C ILE A 167 -28.77 22.32 17.67
N LYS A 168 -28.96 23.43 16.94
CA LYS A 168 -29.56 24.67 17.47
C LYS A 168 -30.97 24.43 18.04
N CYS A 169 -31.71 23.50 17.44
CA CYS A 169 -33.08 23.08 17.78
C CYS A 169 -33.13 21.81 18.66
N ALA A 170 -31.97 21.29 19.07
CA ALA A 170 -31.87 20.14 19.97
C ALA A 170 -32.56 20.42 21.33
N PRO A 171 -33.30 19.45 21.89
CA PRO A 171 -33.72 19.51 23.28
C PRO A 171 -32.48 19.40 24.17
N THR A 172 -32.54 20.04 25.34
CA THR A 172 -31.38 20.33 26.20
C THR A 172 -30.50 19.12 26.52
N VAL A 173 -31.08 17.92 26.56
CA VAL A 173 -30.42 16.62 26.83
C VAL A 173 -29.20 16.38 25.92
N TYR A 174 -29.24 16.78 24.64
CA TYR A 174 -28.14 16.51 23.70
C TYR A 174 -27.03 17.58 23.70
N ARG A 175 -27.14 18.67 24.46
CA ARG A 175 -26.16 19.78 24.41
C ARG A 175 -24.88 19.51 25.21
N THR A 176 -24.80 18.42 25.96
CA THR A 176 -23.75 18.18 26.97
C THR A 176 -22.56 17.33 26.47
N THR A 177 -22.59 16.82 25.23
CA THR A 177 -21.66 15.76 24.78
C THR A 177 -20.86 16.06 23.50
N ALA A 178 -20.96 17.26 22.93
CA ALA A 178 -20.24 17.62 21.70
C ALA A 178 -18.85 18.23 21.98
N PRO A 179 -17.72 17.57 21.62
CA PRO A 179 -16.40 18.19 21.67
C PRO A 179 -16.22 19.19 20.52
N ALA A 180 -15.63 20.35 20.81
CA ALA A 180 -15.45 21.41 19.82
C ALA A 180 -14.23 21.15 18.91
N VAL A 181 -14.46 20.99 17.61
CA VAL A 181 -13.43 21.02 16.57
C VAL A 181 -13.91 21.94 15.44
N LEU A 182 -13.16 23.02 15.17
CA LEU A 182 -13.45 23.92 14.04
C LEU A 182 -12.93 23.30 12.73
N VAL A 183 -13.70 23.45 11.65
CA VAL A 183 -13.27 23.17 10.27
C VAL A 183 -13.59 24.40 9.42
N SER A 184 -12.60 24.89 8.67
CA SER A 184 -12.77 26.07 7.80
C SER A 184 -12.58 25.72 6.32
N THR A 185 -13.71 25.58 5.63
CA THR A 185 -14.00 26.08 4.26
C THR A 185 -12.89 26.11 3.19
N ALA A 186 -13.13 25.42 2.08
CA ALA A 186 -12.60 25.78 0.75
C ALA A 186 -13.75 25.74 -0.30
N PRO A 187 -13.79 26.64 -1.30
CA PRO A 187 -14.90 26.76 -2.24
C PRO A 187 -14.75 25.91 -3.52
N ALA A 188 -15.88 25.68 -4.21
CA ALA A 188 -15.94 24.96 -5.48
C ALA A 188 -15.78 25.88 -6.72
N ILE A 189 -15.41 25.29 -7.86
CA ILE A 189 -15.26 25.95 -9.17
C ILE A 189 -16.07 25.19 -10.22
N ALA A 190 -16.70 25.91 -11.16
CA ALA A 190 -17.58 25.35 -12.19
C ALA A 190 -16.83 24.80 -13.41
N HIS A 191 -17.48 23.89 -14.15
CA HIS A 191 -17.03 23.40 -15.46
C HIS A 191 -17.66 24.19 -16.60
N ASP A 192 -16.90 24.36 -17.69
CA ASP A 192 -17.39 24.91 -18.95
C ASP A 192 -17.05 23.97 -20.13
N LYS A 193 -17.74 24.10 -21.27
CA LYS A 193 -17.60 23.25 -22.46
C LYS A 193 -17.01 24.02 -23.64
N MET A 194 -16.03 23.43 -24.30
CA MET A 194 -15.55 23.90 -25.62
C MET A 194 -15.93 22.90 -26.71
N ALA A 195 -16.48 23.42 -27.82
CA ALA A 195 -16.72 22.67 -29.04
C ALA A 195 -15.56 22.88 -30.03
N TYR A 196 -15.11 21.80 -30.68
CA TYR A 196 -14.09 21.84 -31.73
C TYR A 196 -14.73 21.61 -33.10
N ARG A 197 -14.13 22.18 -34.16
CA ARG A 197 -14.63 22.14 -35.53
C ARG A 197 -13.46 21.96 -36.51
N SER A 198 -13.64 21.13 -37.54
CA SER A 198 -12.74 21.03 -38.70
C SER A 198 -12.98 22.21 -39.68
N GLU A 199 -12.26 22.44 -40.78
CA GLU A 199 -11.33 21.63 -41.62
C GLU A 199 -10.30 22.62 -42.29
N ASP A 200 -9.32 22.33 -43.16
CA ASP A 200 -9.02 21.20 -44.05
C ASP A 200 -7.52 21.11 -44.47
N ARG A 201 -7.11 19.93 -44.95
CA ARG A 201 -6.09 19.58 -45.99
C ARG A 201 -4.96 20.55 -46.40
N GLY A 202 -3.72 20.04 -46.28
CA GLY A 202 -2.56 20.48 -47.07
C GLY A 202 -1.53 19.36 -47.29
N ASN A 203 -1.28 18.97 -48.55
CA ASN A 203 -0.24 18.04 -49.05
C ASN A 203 0.13 16.81 -48.19
N ALA A 204 -0.60 15.71 -48.39
CA ALA A 204 -0.41 14.41 -47.72
C ALA A 204 0.84 13.59 -48.17
N SER A 205 2.01 14.21 -48.28
CA SER A 205 3.29 13.53 -48.57
C SER A 205 4.39 13.93 -47.58
N THR A 206 4.65 15.23 -47.42
CA THR A 206 5.56 15.76 -46.40
C THR A 206 5.11 15.40 -44.98
N ILE A 207 3.80 15.36 -44.73
CA ILE A 207 3.20 14.92 -43.46
C ILE A 207 3.69 13.51 -43.07
N TRP A 208 3.76 12.56 -44.01
CA TRP A 208 4.21 11.19 -43.72
C TRP A 208 5.69 11.14 -43.35
N PHE A 209 6.56 11.88 -44.06
CA PHE A 209 7.98 11.95 -43.72
C PHE A 209 8.21 12.62 -42.35
N ILE A 210 7.49 13.71 -42.05
CA ILE A 210 7.56 14.38 -40.75
C ILE A 210 7.06 13.45 -39.63
N ALA A 211 5.96 12.73 -39.84
CA ALA A 211 5.45 11.75 -38.88
C ALA A 211 6.44 10.60 -38.62
N VAL A 212 7.09 10.06 -39.67
CA VAL A 212 8.13 9.02 -39.52
C VAL A 212 9.35 9.55 -38.75
N VAL A 213 9.85 10.74 -39.10
CA VAL A 213 11.00 11.35 -38.39
C VAL A 213 10.65 11.65 -36.93
N ALA A 214 9.45 12.17 -36.66
CA ALA A 214 8.96 12.43 -35.30
C ALA A 214 8.83 11.14 -34.48
N CYS A 215 8.29 10.05 -35.06
CA CYS A 215 8.20 8.75 -34.39
C CYS A 215 9.59 8.15 -34.11
N VAL A 216 10.55 8.27 -35.03
CA VAL A 216 11.93 7.80 -34.81
C VAL A 216 12.62 8.64 -33.73
N ALA A 217 12.48 9.97 -33.76
CA ALA A 217 13.00 10.84 -32.71
C ALA A 217 12.36 10.52 -31.35
N PHE A 218 11.04 10.29 -31.29
CA PHE A 218 10.34 9.98 -30.05
C PHE A 218 10.75 8.62 -29.47
N THR A 219 10.85 7.57 -30.29
CA THR A 219 11.33 6.26 -29.83
C THR A 219 12.78 6.29 -29.34
N VAL A 220 13.65 7.05 -30.01
CA VAL A 220 15.02 7.32 -29.53
C VAL A 220 15.00 8.08 -28.20
N CYS A 221 14.21 9.14 -28.06
CA CYS A 221 14.09 9.91 -26.82
C CYS A 221 13.54 9.07 -25.66
N VAL A 222 12.53 8.22 -25.89
CA VAL A 222 12.01 7.28 -24.88
C VAL A 222 13.05 6.23 -24.52
N PHE A 223 13.80 5.69 -25.50
CA PHE A 223 14.85 4.72 -25.25
C PHE A 223 16.00 5.31 -24.41
N PHE A 224 16.49 6.50 -24.76
CA PHE A 224 17.47 7.23 -23.95
C PHE A 224 16.90 7.61 -22.59
N GLY A 225 15.64 8.02 -22.50
CA GLY A 225 14.96 8.30 -21.22
C GLY A 225 14.87 7.08 -20.30
N VAL A 226 14.54 5.90 -20.84
CA VAL A 226 14.51 4.63 -20.08
C VAL A 226 15.91 4.17 -19.73
N MET A 227 16.88 4.25 -20.64
CA MET A 227 18.28 3.90 -20.35
C MET A 227 18.88 4.82 -19.30
N LEU A 228 18.64 6.14 -19.37
CA LEU A 228 19.02 7.09 -18.34
C LEU A 228 18.30 6.77 -17.03
N PHE A 229 16.98 6.51 -17.03
CA PHE A 229 16.25 6.15 -15.81
C PHE A 229 16.79 4.88 -15.16
N VAL A 230 17.13 3.85 -15.95
CA VAL A 230 17.75 2.59 -15.46
C VAL A 230 19.18 2.83 -14.97
N CYS A 231 19.98 3.64 -15.66
CA CYS A 231 21.33 4.01 -15.23
C CYS A 231 21.31 4.86 -13.95
N TYR A 232 20.47 5.89 -13.86
CA TYR A 232 20.25 6.67 -12.64
C TYR A 232 19.71 5.77 -11.51
N ARG A 233 18.75 4.88 -11.76
CA ARG A 233 18.28 3.89 -10.78
C ARG A 233 19.40 2.97 -10.31
N LYS A 234 20.27 2.49 -11.21
CA LYS A 234 21.42 1.64 -10.90
C LYS A 234 22.51 2.40 -10.13
N GLN A 235 22.79 3.65 -10.49
CA GLN A 235 23.76 4.53 -9.82
C GLN A 235 23.26 4.95 -8.43
N PHE A 236 21.95 5.24 -8.30
CA PHE A 236 21.28 5.53 -7.03
C PHE A 236 21.23 4.28 -6.13
N LEU A 237 20.91 3.09 -6.66
CA LEU A 237 21.03 1.83 -5.91
C LEU A 237 22.48 1.57 -5.49
N SER A 238 23.46 1.85 -6.35
CA SER A 238 24.88 1.69 -6.06
C SER A 238 25.31 2.64 -4.94
N GLN A 239 24.88 3.90 -4.96
CA GLN A 239 25.14 4.86 -3.89
C GLN A 239 24.43 4.48 -2.59
N TYR A 240 23.19 3.96 -2.63
CA TYR A 240 22.50 3.45 -1.42
C TYR A 240 23.15 2.18 -0.86
N LEU A 241 23.59 1.24 -1.70
CA LEU A 241 24.31 0.03 -1.29
C LEU A 241 25.75 0.32 -0.82
N CYS A 242 26.37 1.39 -1.33
CA CYS A 242 27.67 1.86 -0.86
C CYS A 242 27.52 2.60 0.47
N ASN A 243 26.57 3.53 0.60
CA ASN A 243 26.29 4.24 1.87
C ASN A 243 25.84 3.29 2.98
N THR A 244 25.06 2.23 2.67
CA THR A 244 24.68 1.23 3.68
C THR A 244 25.81 0.24 4.03
N ARG A 245 26.88 0.15 3.22
CA ARG A 245 28.14 -0.49 3.63
C ARG A 245 29.03 0.46 4.43
N ALA A 246 29.12 1.73 4.04
CA ALA A 246 29.87 2.77 4.75
C ALA A 246 29.26 3.16 6.12
N HIS A 247 28.05 2.68 6.43
CA HIS A 247 27.44 2.74 7.76
C HIS A 247 27.44 1.40 8.52
N ALA A 248 28.02 0.33 7.96
CA ALA A 248 28.13 -0.98 8.61
C ALA A 248 29.46 -1.15 9.36
N ASP A 249 30.55 -0.59 8.83
CA ASP A 249 31.84 -0.46 9.53
C ASP A 249 31.95 0.96 10.09
N GLY A 250 31.76 1.09 11.41
CA GLY A 250 31.77 2.39 12.08
C GLY A 250 33.18 2.78 12.52
N ASP A 251 33.77 3.79 11.85
CA ASP A 251 34.64 4.76 12.51
C ASP A 251 34.66 6.09 11.75
N CYS A 252 34.67 7.21 12.48
CA CYS A 252 34.56 8.55 11.89
C CYS A 252 35.86 9.35 12.03
N VAL A 253 36.47 9.70 10.90
CA VAL A 253 37.49 10.77 10.81
C VAL A 253 37.13 11.70 9.66
N THR A 254 37.12 13.01 9.92
CA THR A 254 36.80 14.04 8.92
C THR A 254 38.06 14.57 8.25
N SER A 255 38.19 14.38 6.93
CA SER A 255 39.16 15.13 6.11
C SER A 255 38.73 15.22 4.65
N THR A 256 38.97 16.39 4.03
CA THR A 256 38.60 16.77 2.66
C THR A 256 39.46 16.10 1.56
N PRO A 257 39.08 16.17 0.25
CA PRO A 257 39.31 15.06 -0.68
C PRO A 257 40.53 15.20 -1.61
N THR A 258 41.07 14.05 -2.03
CA THR A 258 41.96 13.94 -3.20
C THR A 258 41.90 12.57 -3.89
N GLN A 259 41.78 12.59 -5.23
CA GLN A 259 42.28 11.62 -6.21
C GLN A 259 42.16 10.10 -5.90
N VAL A 260 41.17 9.42 -6.50
CA VAL A 260 41.14 7.95 -6.60
C VAL A 260 41.82 7.51 -7.90
N VAL A 261 43.01 6.89 -7.81
CA VAL A 261 43.67 6.22 -8.93
C VAL A 261 43.23 4.76 -9.00
N CYS A 262 42.44 4.40 -10.02
CA CYS A 262 41.94 3.04 -10.21
C CYS A 262 42.94 2.14 -10.94
N ASN A 263 43.89 1.55 -10.22
CA ASN A 263 44.69 0.44 -10.75
C ASN A 263 43.90 -0.89 -10.69
N GLN A 264 43.80 -1.60 -11.82
CA GLN A 264 43.12 -2.89 -11.91
C GLN A 264 43.95 -4.03 -11.28
N PRO A 265 43.36 -4.88 -10.43
CA PRO A 265 43.88 -6.23 -10.15
C PRO A 265 43.57 -7.20 -11.31
N SER A 266 44.45 -8.17 -11.51
CA SER A 266 44.38 -9.20 -12.56
C SER A 266 43.57 -10.45 -12.15
N SER A 267 43.38 -11.37 -13.10
CA SER A 267 42.66 -12.64 -12.95
C SER A 267 43.30 -13.60 -11.92
N PRO A 268 42.51 -14.50 -11.29
CA PRO A 268 42.97 -15.34 -10.18
C PRO A 268 43.84 -16.54 -10.62
N PRO A 269 44.73 -17.04 -9.74
CA PRO A 269 45.42 -18.31 -9.92
C PRO A 269 44.54 -19.52 -9.54
N ILE A 270 44.82 -20.66 -10.18
CA ILE A 270 44.24 -21.97 -9.85
C ILE A 270 45.20 -22.69 -8.88
N VAL A 271 44.67 -23.36 -7.86
CA VAL A 271 45.44 -24.31 -7.02
C VAL A 271 44.65 -25.60 -6.87
N THR A 272 45.31 -26.72 -7.14
CA THR A 272 44.83 -28.09 -6.87
C THR A 272 45.48 -28.64 -5.60
N GLY A 273 44.75 -29.45 -4.84
CA GLY A 273 45.29 -30.11 -3.65
C GLY A 273 44.23 -30.99 -2.99
N ASN A 274 44.57 -32.26 -2.76
CA ASN A 274 43.73 -33.19 -2.00
C ASN A 274 44.15 -33.14 -0.52
N ASP A 275 43.20 -33.30 0.40
CA ASP A 275 43.34 -34.36 1.43
C ASP A 275 42.01 -34.74 2.11
N PHE A 276 41.98 -35.90 2.77
CA PHE A 276 40.83 -36.47 3.47
C PHE A 276 41.23 -36.92 4.89
N PRO A 277 40.46 -36.54 5.93
CA PRO A 277 40.39 -37.35 7.15
C PRO A 277 39.01 -37.99 7.37
N LYS A 278 39.00 -39.27 7.78
CA LYS A 278 37.85 -39.93 8.42
C LYS A 278 37.85 -39.66 9.92
N LEU A 279 36.67 -39.43 10.51
CA LEU A 279 36.26 -39.83 11.87
C LEU A 279 34.71 -39.71 11.87
N GLN A 280 33.94 -40.80 11.77
CA GLN A 280 33.67 -41.87 12.74
C GLN A 280 32.71 -41.42 13.87
N MET A 281 31.62 -42.17 14.02
CA MET A 281 30.54 -41.93 14.99
C MET A 281 30.90 -42.45 16.38
N VAL A 282 30.28 -41.83 17.39
CA VAL A 282 29.97 -42.37 18.72
C VAL A 282 28.51 -42.02 18.99
#